data_AF-A0A7I7WB84-F1
#
_entry.id   AF-A0A7I7WB84-F1
#
_cell.length_a   1.000
_cell.length_b   1.000
_cell.length_c   1.000
_cell.angle_alpha   90.00
_cell.angle_beta   90.00
_cell.angle_gamma   90.00
#
_symmetry.space_group_name_H-M   'P 1'
#
loop_
_entity.id
_entity.type
_entity.pdbx_description
1 polymer ?
#
loop_
_entity_poly.entity_id
_entity_poly.type
_entity_poly.pdbx_seq_one_letter_code
_entity_poly.pdbx_strand_id
1 'polypeptide(L)'
;MLAGAVLCWMAALTGYDVRRRRLPNWLTLPGAAAILLAATLAGRGLPALAGALALAAVYLAVHWVSPAAMGAGDVKLALGVGALTGWFGVDVWLLAALGAPLLTAMVALLVGIRSVPHGPSMCLASAMAVGLALW
;
A
#
# COMPACT_ATOMS: atom_id res chain seq x y z
N MET A 1 -8.41 -9.55 -15.51
CA MET A 1 -6.96 -9.89 -15.58
C MET A 1 -6.12 -9.02 -14.65
N LEU A 2 -6.20 -7.68 -14.72
CA LEU A 2 -5.43 -6.77 -13.85
C LEU A 2 -5.68 -6.95 -12.34
N ALA A 3 -6.94 -7.06 -11.90
CA ALA A 3 -7.27 -7.24 -10.47
C ALA A 3 -6.63 -8.51 -9.87
N GLY A 4 -6.66 -9.63 -10.59
CA GLY A 4 -6.02 -10.87 -10.16
C GLY A 4 -4.49 -10.73 -10.02
N ALA A 5 -3.85 -10.04 -10.96
CA ALA A 5 -2.41 -9.77 -10.89
C ALA A 5 -2.05 -8.88 -9.69
N VAL A 6 -2.85 -7.84 -9.42
CA VAL A 6 -2.69 -6.96 -8.25
C VAL A 6 -2.86 -7.73 -6.94
N LEU A 7 -3.88 -8.59 -6.84
CA LEU A 7 -4.11 -9.43 -5.66
C LEU A 7 -2.95 -10.42 -5.44
N CYS A 8 -2.45 -11.08 -6.50
CA CYS A 8 -1.29 -11.95 -6.41
C CYS A 8 -0.03 -11.19 -5.96
N TRP A 9 0.18 -9.98 -6.48
CA TRP A 9 1.29 -9.11 -6.08
C TRP A 9 1.19 -8.71 -4.60
N MET A 10 0.02 -8.28 -4.14
CA MET A 10 -0.24 -7.96 -2.73
C MET A 10 -0.05 -9.18 -1.82
N ALA A 11 -0.53 -10.36 -2.22
CA ALA A 11 -0.35 -11.59 -1.46
C ALA A 11 1.12 -11.99 -1.35
N ALA A 12 1.88 -11.87 -2.45
CA ALA A 12 3.32 -12.13 -2.43
C ALA A 12 4.05 -11.18 -1.47
N LEU A 13 3.77 -9.87 -1.53
CA LEU A 13 4.38 -8.88 -0.65
C LEU A 13 4.00 -9.10 0.82
N THR A 14 2.74 -9.42 1.10
CA THR A 14 2.26 -9.82 2.43
C THR A 14 3.05 -11.02 2.96
N GLY A 15 3.24 -12.06 2.13
CA GLY A 15 4.01 -13.24 2.49
C GLY A 15 5.48 -12.94 2.80
N TYR A 16 6.12 -12.06 2.02
CA TYR A 16 7.49 -11.60 2.29
C TYR A 16 7.58 -10.77 3.57
N ASP A 17 6.63 -9.87 3.81
CA ASP A 17 6.61 -9.01 4.99
C ASP A 17 6.43 -9.83 6.28
N VAL A 18 5.49 -10.78 6.29
CA VAL A 18 5.27 -11.68 7.44
C VAL A 18 6.49 -12.58 7.70
N ARG A 19 7.09 -13.15 6.64
CA ARG A 19 8.18 -14.13 6.80
C ARG A 19 9.55 -13.50 7.08
N ARG A 20 9.83 -12.34 6.49
CA ARG A 20 11.17 -11.74 6.51
C ARG A 20 11.21 -10.32 7.07
N ARG A 21 10.08 -9.73 7.45
CA ARG A 21 9.93 -8.33 7.89
C ARG A 21 10.66 -7.34 6.97
N ARG A 22 10.74 -7.68 5.68
CA ARG A 22 11.49 -6.96 4.66
C ARG A 22 10.79 -7.15 3.32
N LEU A 23 10.46 -6.02 2.70
CA LEU A 23 9.85 -5.98 1.38
C LEU A 23 10.93 -5.89 0.28
N PRO A 24 11.00 -6.85 -0.66
CA PRO A 24 12.01 -6.86 -1.70
C PRO A 24 11.78 -5.77 -2.76
N ASN A 25 12.80 -4.95 -3.02
CA ASN A 25 12.75 -3.87 -4.04
C ASN A 25 12.42 -4.39 -5.43
N TRP A 26 12.92 -5.58 -5.77
CA TRP A 26 12.71 -6.21 -7.08
C TRP A 26 11.26 -6.63 -7.31
N LEU A 27 10.41 -6.65 -6.27
CA LEU A 27 8.99 -6.95 -6.40
C LEU A 27 8.12 -5.71 -6.19
N THR A 28 8.50 -4.83 -5.24
CA THR A 28 7.71 -3.63 -4.91
C THR A 28 7.79 -2.57 -6.00
N LEU A 29 9.00 -2.24 -6.49
CA LEU A 29 9.18 -1.16 -7.47
C LEU A 29 8.60 -1.51 -8.84
N PRO A 30 8.80 -2.72 -9.40
CA PRO A 30 8.19 -3.09 -10.67
C PRO A 30 6.66 -3.16 -10.58
N GLY A 31 6.11 -3.61 -9.44
CA GLY A 31 4.67 -3.60 -9.21
C GLY A 31 4.08 -2.18 -9.21
N ALA A 32 4.73 -1.25 -8.51
CA ALA A 32 4.33 0.16 -8.52
C ALA A 32 4.40 0.77 -9.94
N ALA A 33 5.47 0.49 -10.67
CA ALA A 33 5.64 0.95 -12.05
C ALA A 33 4.56 0.36 -12.98
N ALA A 34 4.22 -0.92 -12.84
CA ALA A 34 3.18 -1.57 -13.61
C ALA A 34 1.79 -0.97 -13.33
N ILE A 35 1.49 -0.65 -12.07
CA ILE A 35 0.22 0.01 -11.70
C ILE A 35 0.15 1.42 -12.28
N LEU A 36 1.22 2.20 -12.18
CA LEU A 36 1.29 3.53 -12.79
C LEU A 36 1.14 3.46 -14.31
N LEU A 37 1.79 2.50 -14.97
CA LEU A 37 1.67 2.28 -16.41
C LEU A 37 0.25 1.89 -16.80
N ALA A 38 -0.40 1.00 -16.04
CA ALA A 38 -1.79 0.64 -16.29
C ALA A 38 -2.73 1.86 -16.14
N ALA A 39 -2.52 2.67 -15.09
CA ALA A 39 -3.31 3.87 -14.86
C ALA A 39 -3.07 4.95 -15.92
N THR A 40 -1.85 5.14 -16.40
CA THR A 40 -1.54 6.09 -17.49
C THR A 40 -2.21 5.65 -18.80
N LEU A 41 -2.12 4.36 -19.14
CA LEU A 41 -2.79 3.79 -20.30
C LEU A 41 -4.33 3.88 -20.20
N ALA A 42 -4.88 3.89 -18.99
CA ALA A 42 -6.29 4.11 -18.71
C ALA A 42 -6.70 5.60 -18.62
N GLY A 43 -5.79 6.55 -18.92
CA GLY A 43 -6.06 7.99 -18.87
C GLY A 43 -6.12 8.60 -17.47
N ARG A 44 -5.72 7.86 -16.43
CA ARG A 44 -5.76 8.24 -15.01
C ARG A 44 -4.36 8.27 -14.38
N GLY A 45 -3.33 8.49 -15.19
CA GLY A 45 -1.94 8.50 -14.76
C GLY A 45 -1.60 9.60 -13.74
N LEU A 46 -2.14 10.81 -13.92
CA LEU A 46 -1.91 11.92 -12.99
C LEU A 46 -2.50 11.64 -11.58
N PRO A 47 -3.78 11.23 -11.45
CA PRO A 47 -4.33 10.80 -10.16
C PRO A 47 -3.54 9.68 -9.50
N ALA A 48 -3.12 8.67 -10.26
CA ALA A 48 -2.30 7.58 -9.75
C ALA A 48 -0.93 8.07 -9.27
N LEU A 49 -0.24 8.91 -10.05
CA LEU A 49 1.04 9.48 -9.66
C LEU A 49 0.92 10.34 -8.40
N ALA A 50 -0.11 11.18 -8.32
CA ALA A 50 -0.39 12.00 -7.15
C ALA A 50 -0.65 11.12 -5.91
N GLY A 51 -1.47 10.08 -6.04
CA GLY A 51 -1.74 9.14 -4.95
C GLY A 51 -0.49 8.39 -4.49
N ALA A 52 0.36 7.96 -5.42
CA ALA A 52 1.64 7.30 -5.13
C ALA A 52 2.57 8.21 -4.33
N LEU A 53 2.78 9.43 -4.82
CA LEU A 53 3.68 10.40 -4.19
C LEU A 53 3.15 10.88 -2.85
N ALA A 54 1.84 11.16 -2.75
CA ALA A 54 1.23 11.58 -1.50
C ALA A 54 1.37 10.51 -0.41
N LEU A 55 1.05 9.25 -0.73
CA LEU A 55 1.10 8.18 0.27
C LEU A 55 2.55 7.87 0.66
N ALA A 56 3.46 7.84 -0.31
CA ALA A 56 4.88 7.65 -0.05
C ALA A 56 5.47 8.79 0.78
N ALA A 57 5.08 10.05 0.54
CA ALA A 57 5.54 11.20 1.32
C ALA A 57 5.07 11.13 2.78
N VAL A 58 3.80 10.76 3.02
CA VAL A 58 3.26 10.56 4.38
C VAL A 58 4.04 9.45 5.09
N TYR A 59 4.25 8.31 4.43
CA TYR A 59 4.97 7.18 5.02
C TYR A 59 6.46 7.48 5.24
N LEU A 60 7.09 8.25 4.34
CA LEU A 60 8.46 8.72 4.49
C LEU A 60 8.59 9.66 5.69
N ALA A 61 7.66 10.60 5.87
CA ALA A 61 7.64 11.49 7.02
C ALA A 61 7.51 10.72 8.33
N VAL A 62 6.61 9.72 8.39
CA VAL A 62 6.46 8.84 9.56
C VAL A 62 7.75 8.04 9.80
N HIS A 63 8.36 7.49 8.75
CA HIS A 63 9.63 6.75 8.86
C HIS A 63 10.79 7.64 9.36
N TRP A 64 10.82 8.91 8.98
CA TRP A 64 11.81 9.87 9.46
C TRP A 64 11.63 10.23 10.94
N VAL A 65 10.40 10.43 11.38
CA VAL A 65 10.09 10.76 12.78
C VAL A 65 10.23 9.53 13.68
N SER A 66 9.84 8.35 13.20
CA SER A 66 9.85 7.11 13.96
C SER A 66 10.26 5.91 13.10
N PRO A 67 11.57 5.75 12.82
CA PRO A 67 12.09 4.64 12.01
C PRO A 67 11.88 3.27 12.67
N ALA A 68 11.66 3.23 13.99
CA ALA A 68 11.32 2.03 14.73
C ALA A 68 9.86 1.59 14.55
N ALA A 69 8.96 2.52 14.23
CA ALA A 69 7.53 2.24 14.07
C ALA A 69 7.18 1.72 12.67
N MET A 70 7.92 2.15 11.64
CA MET A 70 7.63 1.84 10.24
C MET A 70 8.90 1.57 9.46
N GLY A 71 8.92 0.50 8.66
CA GLY A 71 10.10 0.10 7.90
C GLY A 71 10.22 0.85 6.57
N ALA A 72 11.46 0.99 6.06
CA ALA A 72 11.71 1.53 4.72
C ALA A 72 11.08 0.69 3.58
N GLY A 73 10.64 -0.54 3.88
CA GLY A 73 9.85 -1.36 2.96
C GLY A 73 8.43 -0.83 2.77
N ASP A 74 7.80 -0.36 3.84
CA ASP A 74 6.41 0.13 3.83
C ASP A 74 6.28 1.38 2.97
N VAL A 75 7.28 2.26 3.01
CA VAL A 75 7.37 3.45 2.13
C VAL A 75 7.38 3.07 0.65
N LYS A 76 8.01 1.95 0.28
CA LYS A 76 8.05 1.48 -1.12
C LYS A 76 6.75 0.84 -1.54
N LEU A 77 6.11 0.10 -0.63
CA LEU A 77 4.77 -0.43 -0.86
C LEU A 77 3.75 0.70 -1.03
N ALA A 78 3.89 1.78 -0.26
CA ALA A 78 3.05 2.98 -0.35
C ALA A 78 3.04 3.60 -1.74
N LEU A 79 4.14 3.54 -2.50
CA LEU A 79 4.15 4.01 -3.89
C LEU A 79 3.17 3.22 -4.77
N GLY A 80 3.23 1.89 -4.73
CA GLY A 80 2.38 1.06 -5.58
C GLY A 80 0.92 1.05 -5.13
N VAL A 81 0.70 0.99 -3.82
CA VAL A 81 -0.64 1.05 -3.22
C VAL A 81 -1.28 2.42 -3.41
N GLY A 82 -0.53 3.51 -3.21
CA GLY A 82 -1.00 4.86 -3.44
C GLY A 82 -1.29 5.13 -4.92
N ALA A 83 -0.49 4.56 -5.83
CA ALA A 83 -0.79 4.59 -7.26
C ALA A 83 -2.12 3.89 -7.58
N LEU A 84 -2.32 2.71 -6.99
CA LEU A 84 -3.52 1.92 -7.22
C LEU A 84 -4.76 2.65 -6.70
N THR A 85 -4.74 3.12 -5.47
CA THR A 85 -5.91 3.78 -4.88
C THR A 85 -6.16 5.15 -5.49
N GLY A 86 -5.11 5.90 -5.82
CA GLY A 86 -5.19 7.17 -6.54
C GLY A 86 -5.75 7.04 -7.95
N TRP A 87 -5.57 5.88 -8.62
CA TRP A 87 -6.22 5.59 -9.90
C TRP A 87 -7.76 5.60 -9.77
N PHE A 88 -8.30 5.06 -8.68
CA PHE A 88 -9.74 4.96 -8.45
C PHE A 88 -10.37 6.20 -7.81
N GLY A 89 -9.57 7.12 -7.27
CA GLY A 89 -10.01 8.44 -6.82
C GLY A 89 -9.53 8.81 -5.42
N VAL A 90 -9.82 10.05 -5.02
CA VAL A 90 -9.37 10.61 -3.73
C VAL A 90 -10.04 9.92 -2.55
N ASP A 91 -11.32 9.56 -2.66
CA ASP A 91 -12.04 8.87 -1.59
C ASP A 91 -11.47 7.47 -1.32
N VAL A 92 -11.15 6.74 -2.40
CA VAL A 92 -10.49 5.41 -2.32
C VAL A 92 -9.11 5.53 -1.71
N TRP A 93 -8.37 6.56 -2.11
CA TRP A 93 -7.05 6.86 -1.55
C TRP A 93 -7.12 7.18 -0.05
N LEU A 94 -8.06 8.02 0.38
CA LEU A 94 -8.27 8.38 1.80
C LEU A 94 -8.66 7.17 2.63
N LEU A 95 -9.59 6.35 2.15
CA LEU A 95 -10.02 5.12 2.82
C LEU A 95 -8.85 4.16 3.03
N ALA A 96 -7.99 3.99 2.02
CA ALA A 96 -6.81 3.14 2.14
C ALA A 96 -5.75 3.75 3.08
N ALA A 97 -5.48 5.04 2.96
CA ALA A 97 -4.50 5.77 3.77
C ALA A 97 -4.84 5.75 5.26
N LEU A 98 -6.11 5.88 5.62
CA LEU A 98 -6.59 5.83 7.01
C LEU A 98 -6.84 4.40 7.49
N GLY A 99 -7.34 3.52 6.62
CA GLY A 99 -7.65 2.13 6.96
C GLY A 99 -6.40 1.34 7.34
N ALA A 100 -5.28 1.53 6.64
CA ALA A 100 -4.05 0.80 6.91
C ALA A 100 -3.50 0.99 8.35
N PRO A 101 -3.30 2.21 8.87
CA PRO A 101 -2.84 2.40 10.25
C PRO A 101 -3.87 1.97 11.27
N LEU A 102 -5.17 2.18 11.02
CA LEU A 102 -6.24 1.73 11.93
C LEU A 102 -6.27 0.20 12.07
N LEU A 103 -6.20 -0.53 10.95
CA LEU A 103 -6.11 -1.99 10.96
C LEU A 103 -4.87 -2.48 11.69
N THR A 104 -3.72 -1.84 11.45
CA THR A 104 -2.47 -2.19 12.13
C THR A 104 -2.57 -1.98 13.64
N ALA A 105 -3.12 -0.83 14.07
CA ALA A 105 -3.32 -0.51 15.47
C ALA A 105 -4.29 -1.51 16.14
N MET A 106 -5.39 -1.86 15.46
CA MET A 106 -6.34 -2.85 15.93
C MET A 106 -5.69 -4.23 16.10
N VAL A 107 -4.90 -4.69 15.12
CA VAL A 107 -4.17 -5.96 15.23
C VAL A 107 -3.14 -5.91 16.37
N ALA A 108 -2.41 -4.81 16.52
CA ALA A 108 -1.45 -4.64 17.62
C ALA A 108 -2.12 -4.71 18.99
N LEU A 109 -3.31 -4.12 19.14
CA LEU A 109 -4.12 -4.17 20.36
C LEU A 109 -4.63 -5.59 20.66
N LEU A 110 -5.15 -6.28 19.64
CA LEU A 110 -5.70 -7.64 19.79
C LEU A 110 -4.63 -8.68 20.11
N VAL A 111 -3.44 -8.55 19.51
CA VAL A 111 -2.34 -9.51 19.68
C VAL A 111 -1.43 -9.13 20.87
N GLY A 112 -1.52 -7.89 21.37
CA GLY A 112 -0.74 -7.41 22.51
C GLY A 112 0.76 -7.21 22.20
N ILE A 113 1.13 -7.07 20.93
CA ILE A 113 2.52 -6.88 20.50
C ILE A 113 2.75 -5.46 19.97
N ARG A 114 3.89 -4.86 20.35
CA ARG A 114 4.24 -3.48 19.97
C ARG A 114 4.71 -3.32 18.52
N SER A 115 5.02 -4.42 17.82
CA SER A 115 5.54 -4.40 16.45
C SER A 115 4.83 -5.46 15.60
N VAL A 116 3.86 -5.00 14.82
CA VAL A 116 3.11 -5.78 13.84
C VAL A 116 3.59 -5.39 12.43
N PRO A 117 3.75 -6.35 11.49
CA PRO A 117 4.03 -6.02 10.10
C PRO A 117 2.91 -5.14 9.51
N HIS A 118 3.26 -3.99 8.92
CA HIS A 118 2.31 -3.02 8.37
C HIS A 118 1.92 -3.31 6.91
N GLY A 119 2.68 -4.15 6.22
CA GLY A 119 2.39 -4.53 4.83
C GLY A 119 1.02 -5.22 4.64
N PRO A 120 0.64 -6.23 5.46
CA PRO A 120 -0.65 -6.91 5.35
C PRO A 120 -1.86 -5.98 5.48
N SER A 121 -1.82 -5.05 6.44
CA SER A 121 -2.88 -4.08 6.67
C SER A 121 -2.97 -3.05 5.55
N MET A 122 -1.83 -2.59 5.01
CA MET A 122 -1.82 -1.75 3.79
C MET A 122 -2.46 -2.45 2.60
N CYS A 123 -2.07 -3.71 2.32
CA CYS A 123 -2.64 -4.49 1.22
C CYS A 123 -4.15 -4.69 1.41
N LEU A 124 -4.59 -5.06 2.62
CA LEU A 124 -5.99 -5.31 2.92
C LEU A 124 -6.84 -4.04 2.79
N ALA A 125 -6.42 -2.93 3.41
CA ALA A 125 -7.14 -1.66 3.32
C ALA A 125 -7.32 -1.20 1.87
N SER A 126 -6.28 -1.39 1.06
CA SER A 126 -6.28 -0.96 -0.34
C SER A 126 -7.10 -1.85 -1.24
N ALA A 127 -7.05 -3.17 -1.03
CA ALA A 127 -7.92 -4.12 -1.72
C ALA A 127 -9.40 -3.87 -1.40
N MET A 128 -9.73 -3.60 -0.13
CA MET A 128 -11.09 -3.25 0.29
C MET A 128 -11.56 -1.94 -0.32
N ALA A 129 -10.75 -0.88 -0.24
CA ALA A 129 -11.11 0.43 -0.78
C ALA A 129 -11.34 0.39 -2.30
N VAL A 130 -10.45 -0.29 -3.04
CA VAL A 130 -10.61 -0.48 -4.50
C VAL A 130 -11.81 -1.37 -4.81
N GLY A 131 -12.03 -2.43 -4.03
CA GLY A 131 -13.18 -3.32 -4.19
C GLY A 131 -14.52 -2.58 -4.05
N LEU A 132 -14.61 -1.64 -3.10
CA LEU A 132 -15.79 -0.79 -2.92
C LEU A 132 -16.02 0.17 -4.09
N ALA A 133 -14.96 0.62 -4.77
CA ALA A 133 -15.06 1.50 -5.93
C ALA A 133 -15.41 0.77 -7.23
N LEU A 134 -15.32 -0.56 -7.23
CA LEU A 134 -15.64 -1.43 -8.37
C LEU A 134 -17.07 -2.00 -8.31
N TRP A 135 -17.80 -1.75 -7.23
CA TRP A 135 -19.16 -2.21 -6.99
C TRP A 135 -20.16 -1.06 -7.19
#